data_AF-X0Z0R2-F1
#
_entry.id   AF-X0Z0R2-F1
#
_cell.length_a   1.000
_cell.length_b   1.000
_cell.length_c   1.000
_cell.angle_alpha   90.00
_cell.angle_beta   90.00
_cell.angle_gamma   90.00
#
_symmetry.space_group_name_H-M   'P 1'
#
loop_
_entity.id
_entity.type
_entity.pdbx_description
1 polymer ?
#
loop_
_entity_poly.entity_id
_entity_poly.type
_entity_poly.pdbx_seq_one_letter_code
_entity_poly.pdbx_strand_id
1 'polypeptide(L)' 'MGSIAPIPLRLINVEEFLKNKKIDDELLEKAIQKAREEIKPIGDVRASAEYRRYISGILFKRAFEKLIQKNN' A
#
# COMPACT_ATOMS: atom_id res chain seq x y z
N MET A 1 7.29 0.25 2.99
CA MET A 1 6.47 0.06 4.21
C MET A 1 7.10 -1.05 5.06
N GLY A 2 6.93 -1.04 6.39
CA GLY A 2 7.51 -2.06 7.29
C GLY A 2 6.50 -3.12 7.73
N SER A 3 6.96 -4.31 8.13
CA SER A 3 6.11 -5.45 8.59
C SER A 3 5.15 -6.04 7.55
N ILE A 4 5.35 -5.71 6.27
CA ILE A 4 4.50 -6.17 5.16
C ILE A 4 5.10 -7.34 4.36
N ALA A 5 6.32 -7.75 4.71
CA ALA A 5 7.09 -8.85 4.13
C ALA A 5 8.15 -9.33 5.16
N PRO A 6 8.81 -10.49 4.96
CA PRO A 6 9.90 -10.95 5.83
C PRO A 6 11.08 -9.97 5.93
N ILE A 7 11.25 -9.11 4.93
CA ILE A 7 12.26 -8.04 4.85
C ILE A 7 11.57 -6.70 4.53
N PRO A 8 12.20 -5.54 4.77
CA PRO A 8 11.68 -4.25 4.32
C PRO A 8 11.36 -4.29 2.82
N LEU A 9 10.11 -3.95 2.45
CA LEU A 9 9.64 -3.98 1.07
C LEU A 9 9.39 -2.55 0.56
N ARG A 10 10.03 -2.25 -0.58
CA ARG A 10 9.73 -1.09 -1.41
C ARG A 10 8.81 -1.54 -2.55
N LEU A 11 7.71 -0.83 -2.75
CA LEU A 11 6.66 -1.17 -3.71
C LEU A 11 6.99 -0.58 -5.10
N ILE A 12 8.05 -1.07 -5.74
CA ILE A 12 8.58 -0.49 -6.99
C ILE A 12 7.53 -0.49 -8.11
N ASN A 13 6.77 -1.58 -8.28
CA ASN A 13 5.78 -1.62 -9.36
C ASN A 13 4.61 -0.65 -9.10
N VAL A 14 4.28 -0.39 -7.83
CA VAL A 14 3.29 0.64 -7.47
C VAL A 14 3.82 2.03 -7.77
N GLU A 15 5.09 2.31 -7.44
CA GLU A 15 5.76 3.58 -7.77
C GLU A 15 5.77 3.82 -9.29
N GLU A 16 6.17 2.81 -10.07
CA GLU A 16 6.17 2.88 -11.53
C GLU A 16 4.76 3.03 -12.11
N PHE A 17 3.78 2.31 -11.55
CA PHE A 17 2.39 2.41 -11.97
C PHE A 17 1.81 3.81 -11.81
N LEU A 18 2.23 4.54 -10.77
CA LEU A 18 1.76 5.89 -10.46
C LEU A 18 2.52 6.99 -11.21
N LYS A 19 3.74 6.70 -11.68
CA LYS A 19 4.63 7.69 -12.29
C LYS A 19 3.97 8.40 -13.48
N ASN A 20 4.08 9.73 -13.51
CA ASN A 20 3.56 10.61 -14.56
C ASN A 20 2.04 10.54 -14.80
N LYS A 21 1.27 9.98 -13.87
CA LYS A 21 -0.19 9.94 -13.97
C LYS A 21 -0.83 11.03 -13.15
N LYS A 22 -1.96 11.54 -13.64
CA LYS A 22 -2.83 12.40 -12.84
C LYS A 22 -3.47 11.55 -11.75
N ILE A 23 -3.44 12.04 -10.53
CA ILE A 23 -4.04 11.36 -9.40
C ILE A 23 -5.55 11.62 -9.40
N ASP A 24 -6.33 10.54 -9.47
CA ASP A 24 -7.77 10.50 -9.29
C ASP A 24 -8.18 9.26 -8.48
N ASP A 25 -9.46 9.17 -8.11
CA ASP A 25 -9.97 8.10 -7.26
C ASP A 25 -9.84 6.72 -7.91
N GLU A 26 -10.02 6.63 -9.23
CA GLU A 26 -9.92 5.36 -9.97
C GLU A 26 -8.46 4.85 -9.98
N LEU A 27 -7.50 5.74 -10.23
CA LEU A 27 -6.09 5.41 -10.19
C LEU A 27 -5.66 5.00 -8.78
N LEU A 28 -6.19 5.67 -7.76
CA LEU A 28 -5.90 5.38 -6.36
C LEU A 28 -6.36 3.97 -5.99
N GLU A 29 -7.60 3.58 -6.32
CA GLU A 29 -8.10 2.23 -6.06
C GLU A 29 -7.25 1.17 -6.77
N LYS A 30 -6.82 1.41 -8.02
CA LYS A 30 -5.90 0.51 -8.73
C LYS A 30 -4.53 0.42 -8.07
N ALA A 31 -3.99 1.54 -7.58
CA ALA A 31 -2.70 1.54 -6.89
C ALA A 31 -2.76 0.80 -5.54
N ILE A 32 -3.85 0.95 -4.79
CA ILE A 32 -4.10 0.22 -3.54
C ILE A 32 -4.18 -1.29 -3.83
N GLN A 33 -4.88 -1.69 -4.89
CA GLN A 33 -4.98 -3.10 -5.27
C GLN A 33 -3.60 -3.69 -5.59
N LYS A 34 -2.80 -2.99 -6.39
CA LYS A 34 -1.41 -3.41 -6.70
C LYS A 34 -0.54 -3.50 -5.45
N ALA A 35 -0.63 -2.53 -4.54
CA ALA A 35 0.10 -2.59 -3.28
C ALA A 35 -0.28 -3.82 -2.45
N ARG A 36 -1.58 -4.17 -2.38
CA ARG A 36 -2.06 -5.36 -1.65
C ARG A 36 -1.53 -6.67 -2.24
N GLU A 37 -1.41 -6.76 -3.57
CA GLU A 37 -0.87 -7.94 -4.26
C GLU A 37 0.62 -8.19 -3.96
N GLU A 38 1.39 -7.11 -3.74
CA GLU A 38 2.80 -7.18 -3.36
C GLU A 38 3.02 -7.48 -1.86
N ILE A 39 2.03 -7.16 -1.00
CA ILE A 39 2.13 -7.35 0.45
C ILE A 39 1.99 -8.83 0.83
N LYS A 40 3.09 -9.42 1.30
CA LYS A 40 3.19 -10.84 1.70
C LYS A 40 3.84 -10.99 3.08
N PRO A 41 3.16 -10.56 4.16
CA PRO A 41 3.71 -10.64 5.51
C PRO A 41 3.68 -12.07 6.05
N ILE A 42 4.56 -12.37 7.00
CA ILE A 42 4.47 -13.59 7.82
C ILE A 42 3.37 -13.43 8.88
N GLY A 43 2.87 -14.54 9.43
CA GLY A 43 2.08 -14.58 10.66
C GLY A 43 2.97 -14.84 11.88
N ASP A 44 2.60 -14.36 13.07
CA ASP A 44 3.27 -14.63 14.34
C ASP A 44 2.30 -14.40 15.52
N VAL A 45 2.80 -14.53 16.75
CA VAL A 45 2.02 -14.34 17.99
C VAL A 45 1.39 -12.95 18.14
N ARG A 46 1.83 -11.96 17.36
CA ARG A 46 1.32 -10.58 17.44
C ARG A 46 0.15 -10.33 16.50
N ALA A 47 0.12 -11.01 15.34
CA ALA A 47 -0.98 -10.91 14.38
C ALA A 47 -0.87 -11.96 13.27
N SER A 48 -2.00 -12.26 12.63
CA SER A 48 -2.04 -13.11 11.43
C SER A 48 -1.48 -12.37 10.21
N ALA A 49 -0.98 -13.13 9.23
CA ALA A 49 -0.55 -12.59 7.94
C ALA A 49 -1.70 -11.88 7.19
N GLU A 50 -2.91 -12.42 7.30
CA GLU A 50 -4.11 -11.84 6.70
C GLU A 50 -4.44 -10.47 7.28
N TYR A 51 -4.45 -10.35 8.62
CA TYR A 51 -4.70 -9.08 9.29
C TYR A 51 -3.63 -8.03 8.93
N ARG A 52 -2.36 -8.43 8.92
CA ARG A 52 -1.27 -7.54 8.49
C ARG A 52 -1.44 -7.07 7.05
N ARG A 53 -1.84 -7.95 6.12
CA ARG A 53 -2.11 -7.58 4.72
C ARG A 53 -3.26 -6.59 4.63
N TYR A 54 -4.35 -6.85 5.34
CA TYR A 54 -5.54 -6.00 5.37
C TYR A 54 -5.22 -4.58 5.87
N ILE A 55 -4.61 -4.47 7.06
CA ILE A 55 -4.25 -3.18 7.66
C ILE A 55 -3.24 -2.42 6.81
N SER A 56 -2.25 -3.10 6.22
CA SER A 56 -1.25 -2.46 5.36
C SER A 56 -1.87 -1.80 4.14
N GLY A 57 -2.88 -2.44 3.52
CA GLY A 57 -3.64 -1.82 2.43
C GLY A 57 -4.42 -0.58 2.88
N ILE A 58 -5.01 -0.58 4.08
CA ILE A 58 -5.70 0.59 4.65
C ILE A 58 -4.71 1.73 4.93
N LEU A 59 -3.56 1.41 5.52
CA LEU A 59 -2.53 2.41 5.83
C LEU A 59 -1.98 3.06 4.56
N PHE A 60 -1.78 2.28 3.50
CA PHE A 60 -1.40 2.81 2.20
C PHE A 60 -2.45 3.79 1.66
N LYS A 61 -3.73 3.39 1.63
CA LYS A 61 -4.84 4.25 1.21
C LYS A 61 -4.86 5.57 1.98
N ARG A 62 -4.85 5.50 3.31
CA ARG A 62 -4.88 6.69 4.19
C ARG A 62 -3.66 7.59 4.03
N ALA A 63 -2.48 7.01 3.87
CA ALA A 63 -1.25 7.79 3.62
C ALA A 63 -1.37 8.55 2.31
N PHE A 64 -1.89 7.89 1.27
CA PHE A 64 -2.06 8.49 -0.05
C PHE A 64 -3.14 9.58 -0.07
N GLU A 65 -4.30 9.33 0.53
CA GLU A 65 -5.36 10.33 0.70
C GLU A 65 -4.85 11.58 1.42
N LYS A 66 -4.04 11.41 2.47
CA LYS A 66 -3.41 12.53 3.17
C LYS A 66 -2.46 13.33 2.28
N LEU A 67 -1.73 12.69 1.37
CA LEU A 67 -0.84 13.37 0.44
C LEU A 67 -1.63 14.20 -0.59
N ILE A 68 -2.76 13.67 -1.07
CA ILE A 68 -3.62 14.38 -2.03
C ILE A 68 -4.32 15.57 -1.37
N GLN A 69 -4.87 15.39 -0.16
CA GLN A 69 -5.56 16.48 0.56
C GLN A 69 -4.63 17.65 0.89
N LYS A 70 -3.33 17.38 1.08
CA LYS A 70 -2.35 18.43 1.41
C LYS A 70 -1.93 19.28 0.19
N ASN A 71 -2.34 18.89 -1.01
CA ASN A 71 -2.04 19.59 -2.27
C ASN A 71 -3.22 20.44 -2.79
N ASN A 72 -4.32 20.54 -2.03
CA ASN A 72 -5.42 21.49 -2.22
C ASN A 72 -5.31 22.62 -1.19
#